data_AF-A0AAE0EJH3-F1
#
_entry.id   AF-A0AAE0EJH3-F1
#
_cell.length_a   1.000
_cell.length_b   1.000
_cell.length_c   1.000
_cell.angle_alpha   90.00
_cell.angle_beta   90.00
_cell.angle_gamma   90.00
#
_symmetry.space_group_name_H-M   'P 1'
#
loop_
_entity.id
_entity.type
_entity.pdbx_description
1 polymer ?
#
loop_
_entity_poly.entity_id
_entity_poly.type
_entity_poly.pdbx_seq_one_letter_code
_entity_poly.pdbx_strand_id
1 'polypeptide(L)'
;MIYKCQLFPSKKDLKRLVGPFAMRENFEWKVKRSNKTMLHLVCIIDNCTWKLRAVRRDERTYFQVRSFVNEHWCPLREIYRRHRQASVVIIGEVVAPKLQQQDGRLMRPKDIIANMKTIFVIQIIYRLSLRGFRRSKRHVIKIDGIHFKGRFG
;
A
#
# COMPACT_ATOMS: atom_id res chain seq x y z
N MET A 1 6.52 -4.16 -9.19
CA MET A 1 6.36 -5.63 -9.22
C MET A 1 7.09 -6.23 -8.03
N ILE A 2 6.52 -7.26 -7.37
CA ILE A 2 7.14 -7.96 -6.24
C ILE A 2 7.74 -9.26 -6.75
N TYR A 3 8.98 -9.58 -6.38
CA TYR A 3 9.64 -10.82 -6.79
C TYR A 3 10.61 -11.34 -5.72
N LYS A 4 11.02 -12.60 -5.85
CA LYS A 4 11.96 -13.26 -4.93
C LYS A 4 13.33 -12.58 -4.95
N CYS A 5 14.02 -12.56 -3.83
CA CYS A 5 15.31 -11.88 -3.61
C CYS A 5 15.30 -10.34 -3.59
N GLN A 6 14.16 -9.70 -3.86
CA GLN A 6 14.00 -8.24 -3.72
C GLN A 6 14.25 -7.77 -2.28
N LEU A 7 14.97 -6.66 -2.11
CA LEU A 7 15.34 -6.07 -0.82
C LEU A 7 14.47 -4.86 -0.49
N PHE A 8 14.10 -4.74 0.78
CA PHE A 8 13.35 -3.62 1.33
C PHE A 8 14.04 -3.06 2.57
N PRO A 9 14.15 -1.73 2.73
CA PRO A 9 14.78 -1.13 3.92
C PRO A 9 14.09 -1.50 5.23
N SER A 10 12.78 -1.73 5.18
CA SER A 10 12.01 -2.15 6.35
C SER A 10 10.79 -2.97 5.97
N LYS A 11 10.21 -3.67 6.95
CA LYS A 11 8.90 -4.31 6.82
C LYS A 11 7.78 -3.33 6.45
N LYS A 12 7.92 -2.06 6.86
CA LYS A 12 6.92 -1.03 6.59
C LYS A 12 6.92 -0.70 5.11
N ASP A 13 8.09 -0.59 4.50
CA ASP A 13 8.22 -0.29 3.06
C ASP A 13 7.74 -1.46 2.21
N LEU A 14 8.03 -2.69 2.64
CA LEU A 14 7.44 -3.89 2.04
C LEU A 14 5.91 -3.88 2.12
N LYS A 15 5.32 -3.60 3.30
CA LYS A 15 3.85 -3.52 3.46
C LYS A 15 3.22 -2.39 2.64
N ARG A 16 3.93 -1.27 2.45
CA ARG A 16 3.50 -0.17 1.57
C ARG A 16 3.45 -0.58 0.11
N LEU A 17 4.35 -1.45 -0.34
CA LEU A 17 4.28 -1.98 -1.71
C LEU A 17 3.17 -3.04 -1.85
N VAL A 18 3.02 -3.92 -0.86
CA VAL A 18 2.05 -5.03 -0.89
C VAL A 18 0.60 -4.54 -0.72
N GLY A 19 0.38 -3.43 -0.02
CA GLY A 19 -0.97 -2.87 0.22
C GLY A 19 -1.72 -2.52 -1.07
N PRO A 20 -1.22 -1.60 -1.91
CA PRO A 20 -1.83 -1.24 -3.19
C PRO A 20 -1.91 -2.41 -4.17
N PHE A 21 -0.93 -3.33 -4.12
CA PHE A 21 -0.96 -4.56 -4.90
C PHE A 21 -2.20 -5.39 -4.55
N ALA A 22 -2.41 -5.68 -3.26
CA ALA A 22 -3.55 -6.45 -2.80
C ALA A 22 -4.90 -5.77 -3.12
N MET A 23 -4.95 -4.44 -3.04
CA MET A 23 -6.14 -3.67 -3.43
C MET A 23 -6.45 -3.74 -4.93
N ARG A 24 -5.43 -3.83 -5.79
CA ARG A 24 -5.62 -3.96 -7.24
C ARG A 24 -6.10 -5.36 -7.61
N GLU A 25 -5.53 -6.38 -6.98
CA GLU A 25 -5.89 -7.78 -7.19
C GLU A 25 -7.12 -8.22 -6.35
N ASN A 26 -7.79 -7.27 -5.68
CA ASN A 26 -9.01 -7.45 -4.89
C ASN A 26 -8.94 -8.59 -3.85
N PHE A 27 -7.82 -8.66 -3.11
CA PHE A 27 -7.69 -9.57 -1.97
C PHE A 27 -7.13 -8.86 -0.74
N GLU A 28 -7.37 -9.46 0.42
CA GLU A 28 -6.87 -8.95 1.70
C GLU A 28 -5.86 -9.91 2.31
N TRP A 29 -4.83 -9.36 2.98
CA TRP A 29 -3.85 -10.14 3.73
C TRP A 29 -3.85 -9.86 5.23
N LYS A 30 -3.38 -10.83 6.00
CA LYS A 30 -3.08 -10.75 7.44
C LYS A 30 -1.59 -11.01 7.69
N VAL A 31 -1.06 -10.46 8.77
CA VAL A 31 0.28 -10.83 9.25
C VAL A 31 0.15 -12.17 9.97
N LYS A 32 0.67 -13.25 9.38
CA LYS A 32 0.74 -14.56 10.04
C LYS A 32 1.83 -14.58 11.11
N ARG A 33 2.99 -13.95 10.82
CA ARG A 33 4.10 -13.85 11.77
C ARG A 33 4.94 -12.60 11.49
N SER A 34 5.38 -11.92 12.54
CA SER A 34 6.32 -10.80 12.44
C SER A 34 7.19 -10.73 13.69
N ASN A 35 8.51 -10.82 13.53
CA ASN A 35 9.50 -10.69 14.60
C ASN A 35 10.75 -9.95 14.07
N LYS A 36 11.77 -9.67 14.88
CA LYS A 36 12.94 -8.87 14.43
C LYS A 36 13.59 -9.37 13.13
N THR A 37 13.50 -10.67 12.84
CA THR A 37 14.16 -11.30 11.69
C THR A 37 13.24 -11.66 10.53
N MET A 38 11.92 -11.54 10.65
CA MET A 38 10.99 -12.03 9.63
C MET A 38 9.67 -11.25 9.57
N LEU A 39 9.10 -11.22 8.37
CA LEU A 39 7.70 -10.88 8.10
C LEU A 39 7.09 -11.99 7.23
N HIS A 40 5.93 -12.51 7.65
CA HIS A 40 5.13 -13.46 6.89
C HIS A 40 3.71 -12.92 6.75
N LEU A 41 3.32 -12.63 5.52
CA LEU A 41 1.99 -12.21 5.12
C LEU A 41 1.28 -13.38 4.43
N VAL A 42 0.00 -13.55 4.70
CA VAL A 42 -0.87 -14.56 4.09
C VAL A 42 -2.22 -13.94 3.75
N CYS A 43 -2.97 -14.52 2.82
CA CYS A 43 -4.35 -14.10 2.57
C CYS A 43 -5.21 -14.25 3.84
N ILE A 44 -6.26 -13.44 3.97
CA ILE A 44 -7.20 -13.57 5.09
C ILE A 44 -8.05 -14.85 4.99
N ILE A 45 -8.33 -15.30 3.76
CA ILE A 45 -9.13 -16.48 3.46
C ILE A 45 -8.29 -17.70 3.78
N ASP A 46 -8.83 -18.56 4.63
CA ASP A 46 -8.14 -19.79 5.00
C ASP A 46 -8.03 -20.71 3.78
N ASN A 47 -6.96 -21.49 3.73
CA ASN A 47 -6.56 -22.36 2.60
C ASN A 47 -6.21 -21.65 1.28
N CYS A 48 -6.24 -20.31 1.22
CA CYS A 48 -5.66 -19.58 0.10
C CYS A 48 -4.13 -19.75 0.05
N THR A 49 -3.59 -19.95 -1.15
CA THR A 49 -2.15 -20.19 -1.38
C THR A 49 -1.30 -18.93 -1.33
N TRP A 50 -1.92 -17.74 -1.49
CA TRP A 50 -1.21 -16.48 -1.50
C TRP A 50 -0.45 -16.23 -0.20
N LYS A 51 0.87 -16.04 -0.34
CA LYS A 51 1.77 -15.78 0.79
C LYS A 51 3.04 -15.05 0.37
N LEU A 52 3.50 -14.19 1.26
CA LEU A 52 4.78 -13.48 1.11
C LEU A 52 5.58 -13.64 2.39
N ARG A 53 6.81 -14.15 2.25
CA ARG A 53 7.77 -14.25 3.35
C ARG A 53 9.00 -13.42 3.03
N ALA A 54 9.33 -12.50 3.92
CA ALA A 54 10.57 -11.75 3.90
C ALA A 54 11.37 -11.98 5.18
N VAL A 55 12.69 -12.07 5.04
CA VAL A 55 13.63 -12.34 6.13
C VAL A 55 14.69 -11.25 6.16
N ARG A 56 15.12 -10.85 7.36
CA ARG A 56 16.18 -9.86 7.53
C ARG A 56 17.50 -10.40 6.96
N ARG A 57 18.23 -9.58 6.23
CA ARG A 57 19.60 -9.90 5.77
C ARG A 57 20.61 -9.11 6.59
N ASP A 58 21.49 -9.86 7.25
CA ASP A 58 22.71 -9.43 7.96
C ASP A 58 22.47 -8.42 9.09
N GLU A 59 23.53 -7.74 9.53
CA GLU A 59 23.50 -6.71 10.58
C GLU A 59 22.62 -5.50 10.20
N ARG A 60 22.43 -5.30 8.89
CA ARG A 60 21.61 -4.20 8.36
C ARG A 60 20.10 -4.50 8.55
N THR A 61 19.28 -3.45 8.57
CA THR A 61 17.84 -3.56 8.85
C THR A 61 16.99 -4.01 7.66
N TYR A 62 17.61 -4.42 6.55
CA TYR A 62 16.92 -4.78 5.30
C TYR A 62 16.21 -6.14 5.38
N PHE A 63 15.08 -6.24 4.68
CA PHE A 63 14.28 -7.45 4.54
C PHE A 63 14.29 -7.91 3.08
N GLN A 64 14.75 -9.15 2.85
CA GLN A 64 14.71 -9.80 1.55
C GLN A 64 13.47 -10.67 1.41
N VAL A 65 12.75 -10.55 0.29
CA VAL A 65 11.67 -11.46 -0.08
C VAL A 65 12.27 -12.84 -0.37
N ARG A 66 11.93 -13.83 0.44
CA ARG A 66 12.43 -15.22 0.34
C ARG A 66 11.46 -16.14 -0.38
N SER A 67 10.17 -15.87 -0.24
CA SER A 67 9.09 -16.60 -0.90
C SER A 67 7.99 -15.62 -1.24
N PHE A 68 7.48 -15.72 -2.47
CA PHE A 68 6.30 -15.02 -2.91
C PHE A 68 5.49 -15.99 -3.78
N VAL A 69 4.32 -16.40 -3.29
CA VAL A 69 3.34 -17.17 -4.06
C VAL A 69 2.20 -16.20 -4.37
N ASN A 70 2.02 -15.92 -5.65
CA ASN A 70 1.04 -14.93 -6.10
C ASN A 70 -0.27 -15.55 -6.62
N GLU A 71 -0.38 -16.86 -6.60
CA GLU A 71 -1.61 -17.56 -6.94
C GLU A 71 -2.67 -17.32 -5.86
N HIS A 72 -3.91 -17.13 -6.30
CA HIS A 72 -5.02 -16.84 -5.42
C HIS A 72 -6.33 -17.30 -6.05
N TRP A 73 -7.07 -18.17 -5.35
CA TRP A 73 -8.36 -18.70 -5.81
C TRP A 73 -9.51 -18.33 -4.86
N CYS A 74 -9.41 -17.21 -4.14
CA CYS A 74 -10.50 -16.89 -3.23
C CYS A 74 -11.76 -16.49 -4.00
N PRO A 75 -12.94 -16.92 -3.53
CA PRO A 75 -14.18 -16.44 -4.08
C PRO A 75 -14.24 -14.92 -3.97
N LEU A 76 -14.79 -14.27 -5.00
CA LEU A 76 -15.11 -12.84 -4.99
C LEU A 76 -16.07 -12.57 -3.83
N ARG A 77 -15.54 -12.20 -2.68
CA ARG A 77 -16.36 -11.80 -1.53
C ARG A 77 -16.92 -10.41 -1.77
N GLU A 78 -18.00 -10.10 -1.06
CA GLU A 78 -18.53 -8.74 -0.88
C GLU A 78 -17.57 -7.83 -0.07
N ILE A 79 -16.28 -7.79 -0.44
CA ILE A 79 -15.19 -6.97 0.14
C ILE A 79 -15.50 -5.47 -0.06
N TYR A 80 -16.54 -5.15 -0.82
CA TYR A 80 -16.98 -3.83 -1.22
C TYR A 80 -17.06 -2.83 -0.07
N ARG A 81 -17.36 -3.19 1.17
CA ARG A 81 -17.62 -2.18 2.21
C ARG A 81 -16.37 -1.72 2.98
N ARG A 82 -15.36 -2.58 3.21
CA ARG A 82 -14.17 -2.27 4.06
C ARG A 82 -12.96 -3.16 3.77
N HIS A 83 -12.17 -2.84 2.75
CA HIS A 83 -10.90 -3.53 2.47
C HIS A 83 -9.84 -3.22 3.55
N ARG A 84 -9.30 -4.22 4.26
CA ARG A 84 -8.35 -4.05 5.38
C ARG A 84 -7.09 -3.26 5.04
N GLN A 85 -6.62 -3.37 3.80
CA GLN A 85 -5.43 -2.65 3.30
C GLN A 85 -5.73 -1.21 2.89
N ALA A 86 -7.00 -0.80 2.72
CA ALA A 86 -7.41 0.55 2.36
C ALA A 86 -7.28 1.53 3.55
N SER A 87 -6.05 1.69 4.02
CA SER A 87 -5.71 2.60 5.12
C SER A 87 -5.50 4.03 4.61
N VAL A 88 -5.59 5.01 5.52
CA VAL A 88 -5.27 6.43 5.24
C VAL A 88 -3.88 6.60 4.63
N VAL A 89 -2.92 5.75 5.00
CA VAL A 89 -1.55 5.79 4.47
C VAL A 89 -1.55 5.39 3.00
N ILE A 90 -2.16 4.26 2.68
CA ILE A 90 -2.23 3.75 1.31
C ILE A 90 -3.07 4.66 0.41
N ILE A 91 -4.21 5.15 0.88
CA ILE A 91 -5.03 6.14 0.16
C ILE A 91 -4.19 7.39 -0.14
N GLY A 92 -3.42 7.89 0.83
CA GLY A 92 -2.54 9.03 0.62
C GLY A 92 -1.44 8.77 -0.41
N GLU A 93 -0.84 7.58 -0.41
CA GLU A 93 0.19 7.17 -1.37
C GLU A 93 -0.38 7.00 -2.80
N VAL A 94 -1.61 6.48 -2.94
CA VAL A 94 -2.30 6.36 -4.23
C VAL A 94 -2.76 7.73 -4.78
N VAL A 95 -3.17 8.64 -3.90
CA VAL A 95 -3.69 9.97 -4.28
C VAL A 95 -2.57 10.97 -4.57
N ALA A 96 -1.41 10.87 -3.90
CA ALA A 96 -0.34 11.86 -4.01
C ALA A 96 0.17 12.11 -5.45
N PRO A 97 0.44 11.09 -6.29
CA PRO A 97 0.89 11.31 -7.66
C PRO A 97 -0.13 12.08 -8.50
N LYS A 98 -1.43 11.81 -8.30
CA LYS A 98 -2.52 12.50 -9.01
C LYS A 98 -2.64 13.98 -8.61
N LEU A 99 -2.28 14.32 -7.36
CA LEU A 99 -2.25 15.71 -6.91
C LEU A 99 -1.06 16.51 -7.47
N GLN A 100 -0.01 15.82 -7.94
CA GLN A 100 1.16 16.45 -8.56
C GLN A 100 0.97 16.67 -10.06
N GLN A 101 0.18 15.82 -10.73
CA GLN A 101 -0.05 15.90 -12.18
C GLN A 101 -1.16 16.87 -12.59
N GLN A 102 -2.12 17.16 -11.71
CA GLN A 102 -3.13 18.20 -11.91
C GLN A 102 -2.86 19.37 -10.96
N ASP A 103 -3.50 20.52 -11.19
CA ASP A 103 -3.67 21.58 -10.19
C ASP A 103 -4.50 21.03 -9.00
N GLY A 104 -3.90 20.15 -8.20
CA GLY A 104 -4.50 19.21 -7.24
C GLY A 104 -5.27 19.86 -6.09
N ARG A 105 -5.46 21.17 -6.16
CA ARG A 105 -6.32 21.98 -5.29
C ARG A 105 -7.79 21.56 -5.36
N LEU A 106 -8.26 20.99 -6.49
CA LEU A 106 -9.67 20.70 -6.71
C LEU A 106 -10.11 19.27 -6.38
N MET A 107 -9.21 18.33 -6.06
CA MET A 107 -9.61 16.95 -5.79
C MET A 107 -10.33 16.85 -4.44
N ARG A 108 -11.65 16.65 -4.47
CA ARG A 108 -12.48 16.56 -3.28
C ARG A 108 -12.46 15.15 -2.72
N PRO A 109 -12.76 14.97 -1.42
CA PRO A 109 -12.89 13.64 -0.82
C PRO A 109 -13.89 12.72 -1.54
N LYS A 110 -14.92 13.28 -2.21
CA LYS A 110 -15.87 12.52 -3.05
C LYS A 110 -15.21 11.94 -4.30
N ASP A 111 -14.31 12.68 -4.93
CA ASP A 111 -13.59 12.24 -6.12
C ASP A 111 -12.60 11.11 -5.76
N ILE A 112 -12.04 11.14 -4.56
CA ILE A 112 -11.24 10.03 -4.02
C ILE A 112 -12.11 8.80 -3.79
N ILE A 113 -13.30 8.93 -3.19
CA ILE A 113 -14.22 7.79 -3.04
C ILE A 113 -14.56 7.17 -4.41
N ALA A 114 -14.88 8.02 -5.39
CA ALA A 114 -15.18 7.58 -6.75
C ALA A 114 -13.98 6.83 -7.37
N ASN A 115 -12.78 7.41 -7.30
CA ASN A 115 -11.55 6.78 -7.80
C ASN A 115 -11.25 5.43 -7.14
N MET A 116 -11.47 5.31 -5.83
CA MET A 116 -11.24 4.06 -5.11
C MET A 116 -12.23 2.97 -5.55
N LYS A 117 -13.48 3.36 -5.83
CA LYS A 117 -14.50 2.48 -6.38
C LYS A 117 -14.19 2.08 -7.83
N THR A 118 -13.75 3.00 -8.68
CA THR A 118 -13.53 2.71 -10.11
C THR A 118 -12.23 1.96 -10.37
N ILE A 119 -11.13 2.33 -9.69
CA ILE A 119 -9.79 1.77 -9.97
C ILE A 119 -9.55 0.48 -9.19
N PHE A 120 -10.05 0.41 -7.96
CA PHE A 120 -9.77 -0.70 -7.06
C PHE A 120 -11.02 -1.48 -6.66
N VAL A 121 -12.21 -1.10 -7.15
CA VAL A 121 -13.47 -1.81 -6.84
C VAL A 121 -13.78 -1.82 -5.33
N ILE A 122 -13.22 -0.85 -4.58
CA ILE A 122 -13.32 -0.75 -3.12
C ILE A 122 -14.12 0.48 -2.73
N GLN A 123 -15.15 0.31 -1.89
CA GLN A 123 -15.82 1.43 -1.23
C GLN A 123 -15.04 1.85 0.01
N ILE A 124 -14.79 3.15 0.15
CA ILE A 124 -14.21 3.73 1.37
C ILE A 124 -15.17 4.75 1.96
N ILE A 125 -15.18 4.87 3.29
CA ILE A 125 -15.97 5.89 3.98
C ILE A 125 -15.35 7.29 3.78
N TYR A 126 -16.18 8.33 3.79
CA TYR A 126 -15.76 9.73 3.59
C TYR A 126 -14.64 10.17 4.54
N ARG A 127 -14.66 9.72 5.80
CA ARG A 127 -13.61 10.03 6.77
C ARG A 127 -12.22 9.55 6.31
N LEU A 128 -12.15 8.40 5.63
CA LEU A 128 -10.89 7.86 5.10
C LEU A 128 -10.38 8.66 3.90
N SER A 129 -11.27 9.07 2.99
CA SER A 129 -10.86 9.90 1.85
C SER A 129 -10.35 11.27 2.29
N LEU A 130 -11.03 11.92 3.25
CA LEU A 130 -10.57 13.20 3.80
C LEU A 130 -9.20 13.09 4.49
N ARG A 131 -9.01 12.06 5.33
CA ARG A 131 -7.72 11.84 6.02
C ARG A 131 -6.61 11.47 5.03
N GLY A 132 -6.93 10.66 4.02
CA GLY A 132 -6.00 10.30 2.94
C GLY A 132 -5.53 11.53 2.16
N PHE A 133 -6.47 12.39 1.75
CA PHE A 133 -6.20 13.65 1.06
C PHE A 133 -5.32 14.60 1.88
N ARG A 134 -5.62 14.78 3.17
CA ARG A 134 -4.78 15.61 4.06
C ARG A 134 -3.35 15.06 4.17
N ARG A 135 -3.20 13.73 4.14
CA ARG A 135 -1.91 13.06 4.20
C ARG A 135 -1.14 13.11 2.89
N SER A 136 -1.82 13.03 1.74
CA SER A 136 -1.18 13.17 0.43
C SER A 136 -0.61 14.58 0.23
N LYS A 137 -1.32 15.63 0.66
CA LYS A 137 -0.76 17.00 0.69
C LYS A 137 0.57 17.10 1.44
N ARG A 138 0.71 16.39 2.56
CA ARG A 138 2.00 16.33 3.32
C ARG A 138 3.11 15.60 2.56
N HIS A 139 2.78 14.65 1.67
CA HIS A 139 3.79 14.00 0.82
C HIS A 139 4.24 14.93 -0.30
N VAL A 140 3.32 15.66 -0.94
CA VAL A 140 3.65 16.64 -1.99
C VAL A 140 4.59 17.72 -1.44
N ILE A 141 4.24 18.36 -0.32
CA ILE A 141 5.09 19.37 0.33
C ILE A 141 6.50 18.83 0.66
N LYS A 142 6.61 17.56 1.07
CA LYS A 142 7.92 16.94 1.31
C LYS A 142 8.73 16.75 0.04
N ILE A 143 8.11 16.38 -1.07
CA ILE A 143 8.80 16.20 -2.36
C ILE A 143 9.31 17.56 -2.85
N ASP A 144 8.47 18.59 -2.81
CA ASP A 144 8.87 19.95 -3.20
C ASP A 144 10.05 20.44 -2.34
N GLY A 145 9.97 20.27 -1.01
CA GLY A 145 11.05 20.64 -0.09
C GLY A 145 12.37 19.86 -0.25
N ILE A 146 12.32 18.62 -0.76
CA ILE A 146 13.53 17.86 -1.15
C ILE A 146 14.11 18.43 -2.45
N HIS A 147 13.26 18.82 -3.40
CA HIS A 147 13.70 19.38 -4.67
C HIS A 147 14.35 20.77 -4.51
N PHE A 148 13.87 21.60 -3.58
CA PHE A 148 14.50 22.89 -3.24
C PHE A 148 15.88 22.76 -2.58
N LYS A 149 16.13 21.68 -1.82
CA LYS A 149 17.44 21.43 -1.20
C LYS A 149 18.52 20.94 -2.19
N GLY A 150 18.15 20.51 -3.40
CA GLY A 150 19.08 20.02 -4.41
C GLY A 150 19.55 21.07 -5.43
N ARG A 151 19.07 22.32 -5.34
CA ARG A 151 19.42 23.40 -6.28
C ARG A 151 20.40 24.43 -5.70
N PHE A 152 20.79 24.27 -4.43
CA PHE A 152 21.75 25.10 -3.70
C PHE A 152 22.67 24.25 -2.81
N GLY A 153 23.28 23.21 -3.39
CA GLY A 153 24.27 22.36 -2.74
C GLY A 153 25.36 21.98 -3.73
#